data_AF-A0A7W7KIH2-F1
#
_entry.id   AF-A0A7W7KIH2-F1
#
_cell.length_a   1.000
_cell.length_b   1.000
_cell.length_c   1.000
_cell.angle_alpha   90.00
_cell.angle_beta   90.00
_cell.angle_gamma   90.00
#
_symmetry.space_group_name_H-M   'P 1'
#
loop_
_entity.id
_entity.type
_entity.pdbx_description
1 polymer ?
#
loop_
_entity_poly.entity_id
_entity_poly.type
_entity_poly.pdbx_seq_one_letter_code
_entity_poly.pdbx_strand_id
1 'polypeptide(L)'
;MSKLTRFEPILKDEMRALWVKHRDQDIRRLLLEVEHSRRVLAEVHDHFEAIHAQYREKVGGSSVAIHQLKTLLANEWNMGRYEKRKG
;
A
#
# COMPACT_ATOMS: atom_id res chain seq x y z
N MET A 1 29.43 -0.93 7.14
CA MET A 1 28.00 -0.85 7.52
C MET A 1 27.25 -1.84 6.65
N SER A 2 26.59 -2.85 7.24
CA SER A 2 25.78 -3.82 6.49
C SER A 2 24.66 -3.07 5.78
N LYS A 3 24.54 -3.24 4.46
CA LYS A 3 23.48 -2.64 3.64
C LYS A 3 22.16 -3.22 4.17
N LEU A 4 21.35 -2.42 4.85
CA LEU A 4 20.04 -2.86 5.33
C LEU A 4 19.29 -3.47 4.15
N THR A 5 18.89 -4.73 4.29
CA THR A 5 18.08 -5.43 3.30
C THR A 5 16.85 -4.58 3.02
N ARG A 6 16.49 -4.46 1.75
CA ARG A 6 15.29 -3.74 1.36
C ARG A 6 14.10 -4.35 2.11
N PHE A 7 13.32 -3.51 2.77
CA PHE A 7 12.12 -3.96 3.45
C PHE A 7 11.11 -4.34 2.38
N GLU A 8 10.83 -5.63 2.24
CA GLU A 8 9.78 -6.12 1.35
C GLU A 8 8.47 -6.22 2.16
N PRO A 9 7.33 -5.76 1.62
CA PRO A 9 6.08 -5.79 2.35
C PRO A 9 5.55 -7.21 2.48
N ILE A 10 5.14 -7.59 3.68
CA ILE A 10 4.57 -8.92 3.96
C ILE A 10 3.26 -9.11 3.19
N LEU A 11 3.16 -10.10 2.30
CA LEU A 11 1.94 -10.34 1.53
C LEU A 11 0.77 -10.76 2.43
N LYS A 12 -0.45 -10.63 1.90
CA LYS A 12 -1.67 -11.04 2.62
C LYS A 12 -1.67 -12.53 3.00
N ASP A 13 -1.14 -13.39 2.14
CA ASP A 13 -1.08 -14.83 2.39
C ASP A 13 0.00 -15.16 3.44
N GLU A 14 1.12 -14.44 3.42
CA GLU A 14 2.15 -14.53 4.46
C GLU A 14 1.65 -14.02 5.81
N MET A 15 0.89 -12.90 5.84
CA MET A 15 0.24 -12.42 7.06
C MET A 15 -0.74 -13.45 7.64
N ARG A 16 -1.51 -14.14 6.78
CA ARG A 16 -2.40 -15.24 7.21
C ARG A 16 -1.59 -16.41 7.79
N ALA A 17 -0.49 -16.78 7.16
CA ALA A 17 0.39 -17.83 7.67
C ALA A 17 0.98 -17.44 9.04
N LEU A 18 1.46 -16.20 9.20
CA LEU A 18 1.96 -15.66 10.46
C LEU A 18 0.88 -15.62 11.54
N TRP A 19 -0.36 -15.25 11.19
CA TRP A 19 -1.50 -15.25 12.12
C TRP A 19 -1.84 -16.64 12.69
N VAL A 20 -1.74 -17.67 11.85
CA VAL A 20 -1.97 -19.07 12.26
C VAL A 20 -0.80 -19.57 13.11
N LYS A 21 0.44 -19.27 12.67
CA LYS A 21 1.68 -19.72 13.30
C LYS A 21 1.91 -19.07 14.68
N HIS A 22 1.59 -17.80 14.84
CA HIS A 22 1.83 -17.03 16.05
C HIS A 22 0.53 -16.71 16.78
N ARG A 23 0.39 -17.27 17.99
CA ARG A 23 -0.73 -17.01 18.90
C ARG A 23 -0.50 -15.82 19.83
N ASP A 24 0.74 -15.34 19.87
CA ASP A 24 1.15 -14.14 20.61
C ASP A 24 0.29 -12.92 20.22
N GLN A 25 -0.18 -12.19 21.23
CA GLN A 25 -1.12 -11.09 21.06
C GLN A 25 -0.47 -9.86 20.39
N ASP A 26 0.80 -9.58 20.70
CA ASP A 26 1.50 -8.42 20.16
C ASP A 26 1.81 -8.62 18.68
N ILE A 27 2.22 -9.84 18.30
CA ILE A 27 2.41 -10.20 16.88
C ILE A 27 1.10 -10.07 16.11
N ARG A 28 -0.01 -10.54 16.69
CA ARG A 28 -1.33 -10.45 16.05
C ARG A 28 -1.80 -9.02 15.90
N ARG A 29 -1.60 -8.20 16.93
CA ARG A 29 -1.91 -6.77 16.88
C ARG A 29 -1.10 -6.09 15.78
N LEU A 30 0.19 -6.36 15.69
CA LEU A 30 1.05 -5.81 14.65
C LEU A 30 0.57 -6.19 13.24
N LEU A 31 0.19 -7.45 13.02
CA LEU A 31 -0.38 -7.88 11.74
C LEU A 31 -1.69 -7.13 11.41
N LEU A 32 -2.56 -6.91 12.40
CA LEU A 32 -3.79 -6.14 12.19
C LEU A 32 -3.52 -4.66 11.89
N GLU A 33 -2.56 -4.03 12.56
CA GLU A 33 -2.14 -2.65 12.28
C GLU A 33 -1.61 -2.49 10.84
N VAL A 34 -0.86 -3.47 10.35
CA VAL A 34 -0.38 -3.49 8.95
C VAL A 34 -1.55 -3.58 7.97
N GLU A 35 -2.52 -4.49 8.19
CA GLU A 35 -3.71 -4.60 7.34
C GLU A 35 -4.58 -3.33 7.41
N HIS A 36 -4.71 -2.72 8.59
CA HIS A 36 -5.44 -1.47 8.77
C HIS A 36 -4.80 -0.35 7.96
N SER A 37 -3.48 -0.18 8.09
CA SER A 37 -2.71 0.85 7.36
C SER A 37 -2.87 0.69 5.84
N ARG A 38 -2.85 -0.54 5.34
CA ARG A 38 -3.08 -0.83 3.91
C ARG A 38 -4.47 -0.42 3.43
N ARG A 39 -5.50 -0.60 4.25
CA ARG A 39 -6.88 -0.18 3.92
C ARG A 39 -7.00 1.33 3.88
N VAL A 40 -6.45 2.03 4.86
CA VAL A 40 -6.43 3.50 4.88
C VAL A 40 -5.72 4.04 3.65
N LEU A 41 -4.58 3.47 3.26
CA LEU A 41 -3.88 3.87 2.03
C LEU A 41 -4.69 3.57 0.76
N ALA A 42 -5.46 2.47 0.73
CA ALA A 42 -6.40 2.17 -0.35
C ALA A 42 -7.46 3.25 -0.48
N GLU A 43 -8.11 3.60 0.63
CA GLU A 43 -9.16 4.62 0.67
C GLU A 43 -8.61 5.98 0.25
N VAL A 44 -7.42 6.36 0.72
CA VAL A 44 -6.74 7.59 0.30
C VAL A 44 -6.50 7.58 -1.21
N HIS A 45 -6.08 6.44 -1.78
CA HIS A 45 -5.90 6.31 -3.23
C HIS A 45 -7.21 6.48 -4.00
N ASP A 46 -8.30 5.87 -3.54
CA ASP A 46 -9.61 5.99 -4.18
C ASP A 46 -10.14 7.44 -4.14
N HIS A 47 -10.00 8.11 -2.99
CA HIS A 47 -10.36 9.53 -2.86
C HIS A 47 -9.51 10.41 -3.76
N PHE A 48 -8.22 10.10 -3.86
CA PHE A 48 -7.31 10.79 -4.75
C PHE A 48 -7.72 10.66 -6.22
N GLU A 49 -8.05 9.46 -6.71
CA GLU A 49 -8.48 9.26 -8.09
C GLU A 49 -9.79 10.01 -8.38
N ALA A 50 -10.73 10.02 -7.43
CA ALA A 50 -11.98 10.78 -7.54
C ALA A 50 -11.74 12.30 -7.65
N ILE A 51 -10.87 12.86 -6.80
CA ILE A 51 -10.49 14.28 -6.85
C ILE A 51 -9.79 14.60 -8.17
N HIS A 52 -8.85 13.76 -8.60
CA HIS A 52 -8.12 13.95 -9.85
C HIS A 52 -9.04 13.90 -11.07
N ALA A 53 -10.00 12.97 -11.10
CA ALA A 53 -11.01 12.90 -12.16
C ALA A 53 -11.86 14.18 -12.23
N GLN A 54 -12.38 14.65 -11.09
CA GLN A 54 -13.17 15.88 -11.03
C GLN A 54 -12.35 17.12 -11.45
N TYR A 55 -11.07 17.18 -11.07
CA TYR A 55 -10.21 18.31 -11.42
C TYR A 55 -9.85 18.31 -12.91
N ARG A 56 -9.57 17.14 -13.49
CA ARG A 56 -9.35 16.98 -14.93
C ARG A 56 -10.57 17.45 -15.74
N GLU A 57 -11.77 17.05 -15.31
CA GLU A 57 -13.02 17.41 -15.98
C GLU A 57 -13.34 18.91 -15.88
N LYS A 58 -13.03 19.56 -14.75
CA LYS A 58 -13.43 20.96 -14.50
C LYS A 58 -12.40 22.03 -14.88
N VAL A 59 -11.09 21.74 -14.85
CA VAL A 59 -10.05 22.81 -14.83
C VAL A 59 -8.96 22.64 -15.90
N GLY A 60 -9.03 21.63 -16.76
CA GLY A 60 -8.16 21.56 -17.95
C GLY A 60 -6.69 21.18 -17.68
N GLY A 61 -6.42 20.50 -16.57
CA GLY A 61 -5.27 19.58 -16.45
C GLY A 61 -3.87 20.19 -16.52
N SER A 62 -3.36 20.64 -15.39
CA SER A 62 -1.92 20.53 -15.08
C SER A 62 -1.74 20.49 -13.58
N SER A 63 -1.45 19.31 -13.03
CA SER A 63 -1.12 19.19 -11.61
C SER A 63 -0.08 18.11 -11.41
N VAL A 64 1.18 18.52 -11.57
CA VAL A 64 2.37 17.70 -11.35
C VAL A 64 2.41 17.13 -9.92
N ALA A 65 1.93 17.88 -8.94
CA ALA A 65 1.84 17.45 -7.54
C ALA A 65 0.87 16.26 -7.36
N ILE A 66 -0.26 16.28 -8.06
CA ILE A 66 -1.24 15.19 -8.03
C ILE A 66 -0.62 13.94 -8.68
N HIS A 67 0.07 14.07 -9.81
CA HIS A 67 0.75 12.94 -10.45
C HIS A 67 1.87 12.31 -9.57
N GLN A 68 2.62 13.13 -8.84
CA GLN A 68 3.63 12.67 -7.90
C GLN A 68 3.02 11.90 -6.72
N LEU A 69 1.89 12.38 -6.19
CA LEU A 69 1.14 11.68 -5.13
C LEU A 69 0.58 10.34 -5.61
N LYS A 70 0.00 10.31 -6.82
CA LYS A 70 -0.46 9.06 -7.47
C LYS A 70 0.67 8.03 -7.55
N THR A 71 1.85 8.49 -7.94
CA THR A 71 3.03 7.64 -8.11
C THR A 71 3.51 7.09 -6.77
N LEU A 72 3.53 7.91 -5.72
CA LEU A 72 3.88 7.47 -4.37
C LEU A 72 2.90 6.41 -3.83
N LEU A 73 1.59 6.65 -4.00
CA LEU A 73 0.55 5.70 -3.60
C LEU A 73 0.60 4.41 -4.42
N ALA A 74 0.81 4.50 -5.73
CA ALA A 74 0.95 3.33 -6.60
C ALA A 74 2.23 2.52 -6.28
N ASN A 75 3.31 3.18 -5.89
CA ASN A 75 4.55 2.50 -5.49
C ASN A 75 4.37 1.75 -4.16
N GLU A 76 3.75 2.38 -3.16
CA GLU A 76 3.32 1.71 -1.92
C GLU A 76 2.43 0.49 -2.22
N TRP A 77 1.42 0.66 -3.07
CA TRP A 77 0.49 -0.41 -3.44
C TRP A 77 1.15 -1.56 -4.21
N ASN A 78 2.02 -1.24 -5.17
CA ASN A 78 2.62 -2.24 -6.05
C ASN A 78 3.70 -3.07 -5.35
N MET A 79 4.36 -2.56 -4.29
CA MET A 79 5.24 -3.39 -3.48
C MET A 79 4.49 -4.59 -2.86
N GLY A 80 3.19 -4.48 -2.59
CA GLY A 80 2.36 -5.62 -2.15
C GLY A 80 1.84 -6.54 -3.26
N ARG A 81 2.03 -6.21 -4.55
CA ARG A 81 1.51 -6.98 -5.71
C ARG A 81 2.56 -7.62 -6.60
N TYR A 82 3.83 -7.21 -6.53
CA TYR A 82 4.91 -7.72 -7.39
C TYR A 82 5.25 -9.22 -7.18
N GLU A 83 4.87 -9.81 -6.05
CA GLU A 83 5.19 -11.22 -5.77
C GLU A 83 4.17 -12.23 -6.34
N LYS A 84 3.01 -11.79 -6.85
CA LYS A 84 2.05 -12.70 -7.51
C LYS A 84 2.38 -13.03 -8.98
N ARG A 85 3.48 -12.51 -9.53
CA ARG A 85 3.80 -12.63 -10.96
C ARG A 85 5.07 -13.45 -11.29
N LYS A 86 5.70 -14.05 -10.29
CA LYS A 86 6.73 -15.08 -10.47
C LYS A 86 6.20 -16.44 -9.99
N GLY A 87 5.23 -16.96 -10.74
CA GLY A 87 5.00 -18.39 -10.88
C GLY A 87 5.77 -18.89 -12.09
#